data_AF-A0A353F848-F1
#
_entry.id   AF-A0A353F848-F1
#
_cell.length_a   1.000
_cell.length_b   1.000
_cell.length_c   1.000
_cell.angle_alpha   90.00
_cell.angle_beta   90.00
_cell.angle_gamma   90.00
#
_symmetry.space_group_name_H-M   'P 1'
#
loop_
_entity.id
_entity.type
_entity.pdbx_description
1 polymer ?
#
loop_
_entity_poly.entity_id
_entity_poly.type
_entity_poly.pdbx_seq_one_letter_code
_entity_poly.pdbx_strand_id
1 'polypeptide(L)' 'MSAIYILISVSFLVAIAFLTAFIWSIKNGQYDDDYSPSVRMLKKESKPLSAKDK' A
#
# COMPACT_ATOMS: atom_id res chain seq x y z
N MET A 1 3.35 -30.32 -30.98
CA MET A 1 4.44 -30.07 -30.00
C MET A 1 5.06 -28.66 -30.09
N SER A 2 4.77 -27.84 -31.10
CA SER A 2 5.27 -26.45 -31.18
C SER A 2 4.49 -25.46 -30.30
N ALA A 3 3.16 -25.63 -30.21
CA ALA A 3 2.29 -24.73 -29.47
C ALA A 3 2.59 -24.64 -27.97
N ILE A 4 3.16 -25.70 -27.37
CA ILE A 4 3.48 -25.72 -25.94
C ILE A 4 4.60 -24.73 -25.60
N TYR A 5 5.57 -24.54 -26.49
CA TYR A 5 6.65 -23.57 -26.29
C TYR A 5 6.11 -22.14 -26.25
N ILE A 6 5.18 -21.82 -27.16
CA ILE A 6 4.51 -20.51 -27.17
C ILE A 6 3.71 -20.30 -25.89
N LEU A 7 2.94 -21.32 -25.47
CA LEU A 7 2.10 -21.22 -24.28
C LEU A 7 2.93 -21.03 -23.00
N ILE A 8 4.08 -21.71 -22.89
CA ILE A 8 5.01 -21.56 -21.77
C ILE A 8 5.61 -20.16 -21.73
N SER A 9 6.05 -19.63 -22.88
CA SER A 9 6.63 -18.27 -22.93
C SER A 9 5.60 -17.20 -22.56
N VAL A 10 4.36 -17.32 -23.05
CA VAL A 10 3.29 -16.37 -22.76
C VAL A 10 2.88 -16.45 -21.29
N SER A 11 2.72 -17.65 -20.72
CA SER A 11 2.35 -17.79 -19.30
C SER A 11 3.44 -17.24 -18.37
N PHE A 12 4.71 -17.45 -18.72
CA PHE A 12 5.84 -16.93 -17.96
C PHE A 12 5.90 -15.40 -18.02
N LEU A 13 5.67 -14.79 -19.18
CA LEU A 13 5.57 -13.34 -19.33
C LEU A 13 4.45 -12.74 -18.47
N VAL A 14 3.26 -13.35 -18.51
CA VAL A 14 2.12 -12.90 -17.69
C VAL A 14 2.43 -13.01 -16.20
N ALA A 15 3.06 -14.11 -15.77
CA ALA A 15 3.45 -14.30 -14.37
C ALA A 15 4.42 -13.21 -13.89
N ILE A 16 5.45 -12.89 -14.67
CA ILE A 16 6.41 -11.83 -14.34
C ILE A 16 5.71 -10.47 -14.32
N ALA A 17 4.91 -10.15 -15.33
CA ALA A 17 4.19 -8.88 -15.40
C ALA A 17 3.29 -8.67 -14.17
N PHE A 18 2.56 -9.73 -13.78
CA PHE A 18 1.69 -9.69 -12.60
C PHE A 18 2.48 -9.51 -11.30
N LEU A 19 3.60 -10.21 -11.15
CA LEU A 19 4.49 -10.09 -10.00
C LEU A 19 5.08 -8.68 -9.88
N THR A 20 5.56 -8.10 -10.98
CA THR A 20 6.10 -6.73 -11.00
C THR A 20 5.01 -5.71 -10.67
N ALA A 21 3.82 -5.84 -11.26
CA ALA A 21 2.68 -4.97 -10.95
C ALA A 21 2.27 -5.07 -9.47
N PHE A 22 2.25 -6.29 -8.91
CA PHE A 22 1.96 -6.53 -7.50
C PHE A 22 2.98 -5.85 -6.58
N ILE A 23 4.28 -6.01 -6.86
CA ILE A 23 5.35 -5.37 -6.08
C ILE A 23 5.27 -3.84 -6.19
N TRP A 24 4.96 -3.30 -7.37
CA TRP A 24 4.74 -1.87 -7.53
C TRP A 24 3.54 -1.37 -6.71
N SER A 25 2.43 -2.11 -6.72
CA SER A 25 1.22 -1.78 -5.96
C SER A 25 1.47 -1.70 -4.45
N ILE A 26 2.21 -2.66 -3.86
CA ILE A 26 2.50 -2.65 -2.42
C ILE A 26 3.49 -1.54 -2.03
N LYS A 27 4.36 -1.12 -2.95
CA LYS A 27 5.36 -0.06 -2.69
C LYS A 27 4.79 1.35 -2.78
N ASN A 28 3.59 1.52 -3.33
CA ASN A 28 2.97 2.84 -3.56
C ASN A 28 2.43 3.53 -2.28
N GLY A 29 2.89 3.15 -1.08
CA GLY A 29 2.55 3.85 0.17
C GLY A 29 1.09 3.69 0.60
N GLN A 30 0.37 2.70 0.05
CA GLN A 30 -1.04 2.46 0.41
C GLN A 30 -1.24 2.07 1.90
N TYR A 31 -0.14 1.73 2.59
CA TYR A 31 -0.10 1.42 4.02
C TYR A 31 0.32 2.63 4.89
N ASP A 32 0.48 3.82 4.32
CA ASP A 32 0.87 5.01 5.11
C ASP A 32 -0.27 5.54 5.99
N ASP A 33 -1.50 5.04 5.82
CA ASP A 33 -2.67 5.35 6.66
C ASP A 33 -2.97 4.24 7.69
N ASP A 34 -1.91 3.70 8.31
CA ASP A 34 -2.01 2.75 9.42
C ASP A 34 -2.44 3.41 10.75
N TYR A 35 -2.57 4.75 10.77
CA TYR A 35 -3.01 5.50 11.94
C TYR A 35 -4.54 5.62 11.99
N SER A 36 -5.15 4.66 12.70
CA SER A 36 -6.60 4.65 12.93
C SER A 36 -7.12 6.00 13.47
N PRO A 37 -8.29 6.47 12.98
CA PRO A 37 -8.89 7.75 13.40
C PRO A 37 -9.04 7.89 14.91
N SER A 38 -9.27 6.78 15.61
CA SER A 38 -9.41 6.74 17.07
C SER A 38 -8.13 7.13 17.80
N VAL A 39 -6.95 6.73 17.31
CA VAL A 39 -5.65 7.14 17.89
C VAL A 39 -5.37 8.62 17.63
N ARG A 40 -5.77 9.13 16.45
CA ARG A 40 -5.65 10.55 16.10
C ARG A 40 -6.53 11.44 16.96
N MET A 41 -7.76 11.02 17.24
CA MET A 41 -8.69 11.78 18.09
C MET A 41 -8.23 11.82 19.55
N LEU A 42 -7.81 10.67 20.11
CA LEU A 42 -7.34 10.58 21.50
C LEU A 42 -6.03 11.34 21.76
N LYS A 43 -5.10 11.40 20.78
CA LYS A 43 -3.84 12.14 20.94
C LYS A 43 -3.95 13.65 20.65
N LYS A 44 -5.01 14.11 19.97
CA LYS A 44 -5.19 15.53 19.65
C LYS A 44 -5.75 16.32 20.84
N GLU A 45 -6.43 15.63 21.76
CA GLU A 45 -7.05 16.22 22.96
C GLU A 45 -6.07 16.41 24.13
N SER A 46 -4.87 15.83 24.06
CA SER A 46 -3.85 15.95 25.12
C SER A 46 -3.01 17.22 25.06
N LYS A 47 -3.34 18.17 24.18
CA LYS A 47 -2.83 19.53 24.33
C LYS A 47 -3.73 20.19 25.37
N PRO A 48 -3.27 20.43 26.63
CA PRO A 48 -4.06 21.23 27.53
C PRO A 48 -4.34 22.53 26.79
N LEU A 49 -5.58 22.99 26.88
CA LEU A 49 -5.94 24.38 26.64
C LEU A 49 -5.12 25.20 27.65
N SER A 50 -3.82 25.35 27.40
CA SER A 50 -2.98 26.30 28.08
C SER A 50 -3.55 27.64 27.71
N ALA A 51 -4.39 28.15 28.61
CA ALA A 51 -4.31 29.50 29.13
C ALA A 51 -3.28 30.33 28.34
N LYS A 52 -3.77 31.01 27.32
CA LYS A 52 -3.13 32.16 26.70
C LYS A 52 -4.30 33.03 26.24
N ASP A 53 -4.85 33.75 27.19
CA ASP A 53 -4.50 35.15 27.49
C ASP A 53 -5.50 36.03 26.73
N LYS A 54 -6.47 36.58 27.49
CA LYS A 54 -7.36 37.72 27.20
C LYS A 54 -7.95 37.87 25.79
#